data_AF-S8AP95-F1
#
_entry.id   AF-S8AP95-F1
#
_cell.length_a   1.000
_cell.length_b   1.000
_cell.length_c   1.000
_cell.angle_alpha   90.00
_cell.angle_beta   90.00
_cell.angle_gamma   90.00
#
_symmetry.space_group_name_H-M   'P 1'
#
loop_
_entity.id
_entity.type
_entity.pdbx_description
1 polymer ?
#
loop_
_entity_poly.entity_id
_entity_poly.type
_entity_poly.pdbx_seq_one_letter_code
_entity_poly.pdbx_strand_id
1 'polypeptide(L)'
;MVTIKIYSSGTHYGPLKPPATLRYDLRKITNPPKHLRNLDARSKNLREHLLNESDFVGLLETIHNDILREVESLDSAGGTDKETTSPTQHIQQSLDEQESGESSRTANHASEETSLSEASARVAENPTTEESLGDSEILDSEDGPTITVNCFCHLGRHRSASMVEELGRLKWPKNIQLELFHRDIDKDRRKSKKQRRVGKSSKSFHDQEED
;
A
#
# COMPACT_ATOMS: atom_id res chain seq x y z
N MET A 1 9.62 15.53 18.18
CA MET A 1 8.56 14.51 18.06
C MET A 1 8.53 14.09 16.60
N VAL A 2 8.60 12.79 16.32
CA VAL A 2 8.66 12.26 14.94
C VAL A 2 7.26 11.81 14.54
N THR A 3 6.80 12.21 13.37
CA THR A 3 5.48 11.78 12.85
C THR A 3 5.67 10.66 11.84
N ILE A 4 4.94 9.57 12.00
CA ILE A 4 4.99 8.41 11.10
C ILE A 4 3.64 8.27 10.42
N LYS A 5 3.63 8.46 9.10
CA LYS A 5 2.42 8.34 8.26
C LYS A 5 2.46 7.02 7.52
N ILE A 6 1.60 6.08 7.90
CA ILE A 6 1.52 4.76 7.28
C ILE A 6 0.29 4.68 6.38
N TYR A 7 0.54 4.43 5.10
CA TYR A 7 -0.49 4.31 4.07
C TYR A 7 -0.69 2.85 3.67
N SER A 8 -1.95 2.45 3.51
CA SER A 8 -2.31 1.26 2.74
C SER A 8 -2.86 1.66 1.37
N SER A 9 -2.34 1.05 0.30
CA SER A 9 -2.84 1.30 -1.06
C SER A 9 -2.96 0.06 -1.95
N GLY A 10 -3.80 0.14 -2.97
CA GLY A 10 -3.79 -0.76 -4.12
C GLY A 10 -2.75 -0.36 -5.17
N THR A 11 -2.19 -1.32 -5.93
CA THR A 11 -1.23 -1.05 -7.02
C THR A 11 -1.83 -0.16 -8.12
N HIS A 12 -3.15 -0.18 -8.28
CA HIS A 12 -3.88 0.58 -9.28
C HIS A 12 -3.87 2.11 -9.01
N TYR A 13 -3.48 2.56 -7.81
CA TYR A 13 -3.41 3.99 -7.48
C TYR A 13 -2.07 4.66 -7.82
N GLY A 14 -1.09 3.90 -8.31
CA GLY A 14 0.27 4.39 -8.53
C GLY A 14 1.02 4.74 -7.24
N PRO A 15 2.27 5.22 -7.34
CA PRO A 15 3.07 5.63 -6.19
C PRO A 15 2.44 6.81 -5.44
N LEU A 16 2.77 6.97 -4.16
CA LEU A 16 2.40 8.15 -3.39
C LEU A 16 3.09 9.39 -3.97
N LYS A 17 2.44 10.55 -3.81
CA LYS A 17 2.98 11.88 -4.11
C LYS A 17 2.80 12.73 -2.86
N PRO A 18 3.87 13.10 -2.12
CA PRO A 18 5.27 12.75 -2.34
C PRO A 18 5.56 11.24 -2.20
N PRO A 19 6.70 10.74 -2.74
CA PRO A 19 7.08 9.34 -2.59
C PRO A 19 7.28 8.97 -1.11
N ALA A 20 6.92 7.74 -0.76
CA ALA A 20 7.16 7.24 0.59
C ALA A 20 8.65 6.95 0.81
N THR A 21 9.14 7.25 2.01
CA THR A 21 10.47 6.87 2.50
C THR A 21 10.63 5.35 2.45
N LEU A 22 9.64 4.62 2.94
CA LEU A 22 9.65 3.15 2.98
C LEU A 22 8.46 2.59 2.17
N ARG A 23 8.70 1.55 1.37
CA ARG A 23 7.70 0.93 0.50
C ARG A 23 7.73 -0.59 0.59
N TYR A 24 6.59 -1.20 0.86
CA TYR A 24 6.47 -2.65 1.03
C TYR A 24 5.40 -3.25 0.12
N ASP A 25 5.79 -4.26 -0.66
CA ASP A 25 4.91 -5.01 -1.55
C ASP A 25 4.37 -6.28 -0.88
N LEU A 26 3.09 -6.26 -0.53
CA LEU A 26 2.40 -7.37 0.13
C LEU A 26 1.74 -8.33 -0.87
N ARG A 27 2.03 -8.24 -2.17
CA ARG A 27 1.47 -9.17 -3.16
C ARG A 27 2.03 -10.59 -3.01
N LYS A 28 3.23 -10.72 -2.45
CA LYS A 28 3.90 -12.00 -2.17
C LYS A 28 3.35 -12.73 -0.94
N ILE A 29 2.65 -12.01 -0.06
CA ILE A 29 2.07 -12.59 1.17
C ILE A 29 0.85 -13.46 0.84
N THR A 30 0.64 -14.53 1.61
CA THR A 30 -0.51 -15.44 1.53
C THR A 30 -1.82 -14.68 1.30
N ASN A 31 -2.54 -15.10 0.26
CA ASN A 31 -3.79 -14.47 -0.12
C ASN A 31 -4.93 -15.06 0.74
N PRO A 32 -5.72 -14.25 1.46
CA PRO A 32 -6.79 -14.76 2.31
C PRO A 32 -7.79 -15.63 1.54
N PRO A 33 -8.45 -16.60 2.19
CA PRO A 33 -9.44 -17.46 1.57
C PRO A 33 -10.65 -16.67 1.09
N LYS A 34 -11.34 -17.20 0.06
CA LYS A 34 -12.40 -16.49 -0.68
C LYS A 34 -13.48 -15.89 0.22
N HIS A 35 -13.89 -16.60 1.28
CA HIS A 35 -14.93 -16.13 2.19
C HIS A 35 -14.50 -14.90 3.03
N LEU A 36 -13.19 -14.74 3.30
CA LEU A 36 -12.66 -13.57 3.99
C LEU A 36 -12.38 -12.39 3.06
N ARG A 37 -12.27 -12.61 1.74
CA ARG A 37 -12.02 -11.53 0.75
C ARG A 37 -13.17 -10.53 0.61
N ASN A 38 -14.36 -10.87 1.08
CA ASN A 38 -15.48 -9.92 1.09
C ASN A 38 -15.40 -8.94 2.27
N LEU A 39 -14.59 -9.26 3.28
CA LEU A 39 -14.35 -8.40 4.43
C LEU A 39 -13.26 -7.37 4.11
N ASP A 40 -13.23 -6.27 4.86
CA ASP A 40 -12.12 -5.34 4.84
C ASP A 40 -11.11 -5.65 5.95
N ALA A 41 -9.96 -5.00 5.89
CA ALA A 41 -8.90 -5.09 6.89
C ALA A 41 -9.33 -4.73 8.31
N ARG A 42 -10.46 -4.04 8.53
CA ARG A 42 -10.92 -3.72 9.88
C ARG A 42 -11.60 -4.91 10.55
N SER A 43 -12.05 -5.88 9.77
CA SER A 43 -12.63 -7.11 10.30
C SER A 43 -11.62 -7.89 11.15
N LYS A 44 -12.09 -8.42 12.29
CA LYS A 44 -11.27 -9.23 13.20
C LYS A 44 -10.83 -10.54 12.53
N ASN A 45 -11.77 -11.24 11.89
CA ASN A 45 -11.53 -12.55 11.28
C ASN A 45 -10.47 -12.52 10.17
N LEU A 46 -10.46 -11.47 9.33
CA LEU A 46 -9.44 -11.36 8.28
C LEU A 46 -8.05 -11.18 8.86
N ARG A 47 -7.93 -10.35 9.91
CA ARG A 47 -6.64 -10.06 10.53
C ARG A 47 -6.11 -11.23 11.33
N GLU A 48 -6.96 -11.91 12.10
CA GLU A 48 -6.57 -13.13 12.81
C GLU A 48 -6.07 -14.21 11.85
N HIS A 49 -6.72 -14.38 10.70
CA HIS A 49 -6.22 -15.30 9.69
C HIS A 49 -4.83 -14.89 9.17
N LEU A 50 -4.62 -13.62 8.84
CA LEU A 50 -3.32 -13.13 8.36
C LEU A 50 -2.23 -13.22 9.44
N LEU A 51 -2.56 -13.00 10.72
CA LEU A 51 -1.62 -13.13 11.83
C LEU A 51 -1.20 -14.58 12.12
N ASN A 52 -1.96 -15.58 11.64
CA ASN A 52 -1.55 -16.97 11.71
C ASN A 52 -0.58 -17.37 10.59
N GLU A 53 -0.39 -16.52 9.57
CA GLU A 53 0.53 -16.76 8.47
C GLU A 53 1.92 -16.19 8.80
N SER A 54 2.95 -17.04 8.77
CA SER A 54 4.31 -16.67 9.20
C SER A 54 4.96 -15.61 8.31
N ASP A 55 4.62 -15.59 7.01
CA ASP A 55 5.13 -14.60 6.06
C ASP A 55 4.59 -13.19 6.37
N PHE A 56 3.32 -13.09 6.78
CA PHE A 56 2.71 -11.83 7.19
C PHE A 56 3.34 -11.33 8.49
N VAL A 57 3.50 -12.19 9.50
CA VAL A 57 4.13 -11.82 10.79
C VAL A 57 5.60 -11.43 10.61
N GLY A 58 6.37 -12.20 9.85
CA GLY A 58 7.77 -11.88 9.58
C GLY A 58 7.92 -10.55 8.85
N LEU A 59 7.03 -10.24 7.89
CA LEU A 59 7.02 -8.94 7.23
C LEU A 59 6.57 -7.81 8.16
N LEU A 60 5.60 -8.04 9.05
CA LEU A 60 5.16 -7.06 10.04
C LEU A 60 6.31 -6.64 10.96
N GLU A 61 7.06 -7.61 11.48
CA GLU A 61 8.24 -7.37 12.31
C GLU A 61 9.34 -6.62 11.54
N THR A 62 9.58 -7.02 10.28
CA THR A 62 10.57 -6.36 9.41
C THR A 62 10.21 -4.88 9.22
N ILE A 63 8.96 -4.57 8.86
CA ILE A 63 8.50 -3.20 8.66
C ILE A 63 8.63 -2.39 9.95
N HIS A 64 8.21 -2.97 11.09
CA HIS A 64 8.31 -2.31 12.38
C HIS A 64 9.76 -1.92 12.74
N ASN A 65 10.70 -2.86 12.58
CA ASN A 65 12.11 -2.62 12.87
C ASN A 65 12.75 -1.61 11.90
N ASP A 66 12.41 -1.69 10.61
CA ASP A 66 12.89 -0.73 9.61
C ASP A 66 12.44 0.70 9.94
N ILE A 67 11.18 0.87 10.37
CA ILE A 67 10.65 2.17 10.78
C ILE A 67 11.41 2.70 12.01
N LEU A 68 11.64 1.87 13.02
CA LEU A 68 12.38 2.28 14.22
C LEU A 68 13.82 2.70 13.89
N ARG A 69 14.49 1.98 12.99
CA ARG A 69 15.82 2.34 12.51
C ARG A 69 15.82 3.70 11.79
N GLU A 70 14.79 3.97 10.99
CA GLU A 70 14.66 5.25 10.30
C GLU A 70 14.43 6.41 11.27
N VAL A 71 13.63 6.19 12.33
CA VAL A 71 13.44 7.17 13.41
C VAL A 71 14.76 7.49 14.11
N GLU A 72 15.55 6.48 14.46
CA GLU A 72 16.86 6.65 15.10
C GLU A 72 17.86 7.42 14.20
N SER A 73 17.80 7.17 12.89
CA SER A 73 18.61 7.90 11.91
C SER A 73 18.24 9.40 11.87
N LEU A 74 16.96 9.74 11.95
CA LEU A 74 16.51 11.14 11.97
C LEU A 74 16.87 11.85 13.29
N ASP A 75 16.76 11.14 14.42
CA ASP A 75 17.14 11.70 15.73
C ASP A 75 18.66 11.97 15.80
N SER A 76 19.48 11.14 15.16
CA SER A 76 20.95 11.31 15.11
C SER A 76 21.39 12.43 14.17
N ALA A 77 20.71 12.60 13.04
CA ALA A 77 21.06 13.63 12.04
C ALA A 77 20.72 15.06 12.50
N GLY A 78 19.74 15.23 13.39
CA GLY A 78 19.34 16.54 13.92
C GLY A 78 20.32 17.17 14.94
N GLY A 79 21.42 16.47 15.29
CA GLY A 79 22.36 16.90 16.34
C GLY A 79 23.67 17.51 15.87
N THR A 80 23.94 17.57 14.56
CA THR A 80 25.21 18.09 14.03
C THR A 80 25.00 18.96 12.81
N ASP A 81 25.12 20.28 12.99
CA ASP A 81 25.48 21.19 11.90
C ASP A 81 26.78 20.68 11.26
N LYS A 82 26.72 20.06 10.07
CA LYS A 82 27.86 19.95 9.16
C LYS A 82 27.52 19.39 7.78
N GLU A 83 27.72 20.28 6.81
CA GLU A 83 28.34 20.05 5.50
C GLU A 83 28.08 18.71 4.78
N THR A 84 27.20 18.80 3.79
CA THR A 84 27.42 18.35 2.40
C THR A 84 28.71 17.54 2.18
N THR A 85 28.58 16.23 2.01
CA THR A 85 29.31 15.48 0.98
C THR A 85 28.67 14.11 0.82
N SER A 86 27.84 13.98 -0.20
CA SER A 86 27.28 12.71 -0.65
C SER A 86 28.37 11.79 -1.20
N PRO A 87 28.33 10.48 -0.89
CA PRO A 87 28.80 9.47 -1.83
C PRO A 87 27.64 8.53 -2.17
N THR A 88 27.17 8.67 -3.41
CA THR A 88 26.38 7.68 -4.13
C THR A 88 27.11 6.33 -4.10
N GLN A 89 26.58 5.35 -3.36
CA GLN A 89 27.00 3.95 -3.49
C GLN A 89 25.95 3.16 -4.26
N HIS A 90 26.31 2.91 -5.53
CA HIS A 90 25.70 1.97 -6.44
C HIS A 90 26.06 0.54 -5.99
N ILE A 91 25.13 -0.15 -5.33
CA ILE A 91 25.30 -1.56 -4.96
C ILE A 91 24.79 -2.43 -6.11
N GLN A 92 25.75 -2.96 -6.84
CA GLN A 92 25.60 -3.98 -7.87
C GLN A 92 25.80 -5.34 -7.15
N GLN A 93 24.72 -6.09 -6.92
CA GLN A 93 24.84 -7.45 -6.41
C GLN A 93 24.96 -8.43 -7.57
N SER A 94 26.13 -9.07 -7.59
CA SER A 94 26.60 -10.14 -8.43
C SER A 94 25.77 -11.43 -8.25
N LEU A 95 25.58 -12.12 -9.37
CA LEU A 95 25.22 -13.54 -9.44
C LEU A 95 26.30 -14.37 -8.72
N ASP A 96 25.87 -15.35 -7.94
CA ASP A 96 26.64 -16.58 -7.77
C ASP A 96 25.69 -17.78 -7.75
N GLU A 97 25.95 -18.68 -8.69
CA GLU A 97 25.32 -19.97 -8.88
C GLU A 97 25.74 -20.92 -7.78
N GLN A 98 24.80 -21.69 -7.23
CA GLN A 98 25.17 -22.98 -6.66
C GLN A 98 24.09 -24.03 -6.93
N GLU A 99 24.36 -24.82 -7.98
CA GLU A 99 23.74 -26.10 -8.27
C GLU A 99 24.18 -27.18 -7.26
N SER A 100 23.24 -28.06 -6.89
CA SER A 100 23.37 -29.51 -6.60
C SER A 100 22.26 -29.91 -5.61
N GLY A 101 21.43 -30.94 -5.81
CA GLY A 101 21.32 -31.93 -6.87
C GLY A 101 20.01 -32.73 -6.74
N GLU A 102 19.76 -33.55 -7.76
CA GLU A 102 18.75 -34.60 -8.00
C GLU A 102 18.16 -35.32 -6.76
N SER A 103 16.96 -35.93 -6.74
CA SER A 103 16.17 -36.72 -7.71
C SER A 103 14.78 -36.93 -7.04
N SER A 104 13.62 -37.18 -7.66
CA SER A 104 13.29 -38.10 -8.74
C SER A 104 11.81 -37.93 -9.17
N ARG A 105 11.58 -37.94 -10.49
CA ARG A 105 10.55 -38.68 -11.26
C ARG A 105 9.08 -38.71 -10.78
N THR A 106 8.19 -38.13 -11.58
CA THR A 106 7.16 -38.89 -12.34
C THR A 106 6.67 -38.10 -13.56
N ALA A 107 6.65 -38.77 -14.70
CA ALA A 107 6.14 -38.31 -15.98
C ALA A 107 4.61 -38.23 -16.00
N ASN A 108 4.04 -37.26 -16.72
CA ASN A 108 3.25 -37.52 -17.92
C ASN A 108 2.53 -36.26 -18.43
N HIS A 109 2.40 -36.25 -19.75
CA HIS A 109 1.34 -35.69 -20.56
C HIS A 109 1.67 -34.48 -21.44
N ALA A 110 1.57 -34.78 -22.73
CA ALA A 110 1.89 -34.01 -23.91
C ALA A 110 0.71 -33.14 -24.38
N SER A 111 1.00 -32.41 -25.47
CA SER A 111 0.13 -31.58 -26.34
C SER A 111 -0.38 -30.27 -25.70
N GLU A 112 -0.39 -29.12 -26.36
CA GLU A 112 -0.59 -28.87 -27.79
C GLU A 112 0.01 -27.50 -28.20
N GLU A 113 0.51 -27.44 -29.43
CA GLU A 113 1.00 -26.23 -30.09
C GLU A 113 -0.18 -25.39 -30.62
N THR A 114 -0.18 -24.07 -30.44
CA THR A 114 -1.05 -23.19 -31.25
C THR A 114 -0.45 -21.81 -31.47
N SER A 115 0.02 -21.65 -32.70
CA SER A 115 -0.08 -20.54 -33.65
C SER A 115 -0.13 -19.06 -33.23
N LEU A 116 0.72 -18.34 -33.95
CA LEU A 116 0.84 -16.91 -34.18
C LEU A 116 -0.47 -16.21 -34.61
N SER A 117 -0.59 -14.94 -34.23
CA SER A 117 -1.17 -13.92 -35.12
C SER A 117 -0.66 -12.52 -34.76
N GLU A 118 0.08 -11.92 -35.69
CA GLU A 118 0.42 -10.50 -35.77
C GLU A 118 -0.83 -9.65 -36.03
N ALA A 119 -0.90 -8.47 -35.41
CA ALA A 119 -1.72 -7.36 -35.89
C ALA A 119 -1.13 -6.00 -35.50
N SER A 120 -0.54 -5.41 -36.54
CA SER A 120 -0.21 -4.03 -36.85
C SER A 120 -0.97 -2.86 -36.17
N ALA A 121 -0.19 -1.78 -35.96
CA ALA A 121 -0.52 -0.35 -36.08
C ALA A 121 -1.34 0.35 -34.98
N ARG A 122 -0.74 1.37 -34.35
CA ARG A 122 -0.77 2.77 -34.82
C ARG A 122 0.05 3.69 -33.91
N VAL A 123 0.95 4.42 -34.55
CA VAL A 123 1.71 5.56 -34.04
C VAL A 123 0.72 6.71 -33.77
N ALA A 124 0.75 7.27 -32.57
CA ALA A 124 0.12 8.53 -32.24
C ALA A 124 1.14 9.36 -31.46
N GLU A 125 1.79 10.26 -32.20
CA GLU A 125 2.64 11.31 -31.67
C GLU A 125 1.75 12.33 -30.93
N ASN A 126 2.16 12.74 -29.73
CA ASN A 126 1.57 13.89 -29.05
C ASN A 126 2.66 14.92 -28.73
N PRO A 127 2.41 16.21 -28.99
CA PRO A 127 3.40 17.28 -28.89
C PRO A 127 3.56 17.79 -27.44
N THR A 128 4.80 18.20 -27.17
CA THR A 128 5.24 19.43 -26.50
C THR A 128 4.28 20.10 -25.51
N THR A 129 4.69 20.23 -24.25
CA THR A 129 4.60 21.50 -23.51
C THR A 129 5.68 21.53 -22.44
N GLU A 130 6.61 22.46 -22.63
CA GLU A 130 7.67 22.81 -21.70
C GLU A 130 7.12 23.67 -20.55
N GLU A 131 7.96 23.80 -19.52
CA GLU A 131 7.98 24.88 -18.53
C GLU A 131 6.97 24.82 -17.39
N SER A 132 7.46 24.36 -16.23
CA SER A 132 7.20 25.06 -14.99
C SER A 132 8.31 24.77 -13.98
N LEU A 133 9.32 25.64 -13.95
CA LEU A 133 10.24 25.78 -12.83
C LEU A 133 9.46 26.39 -11.67
N GLY A 134 8.70 25.55 -10.99
CA GLY A 134 8.03 25.88 -9.74
C GLY A 134 9.04 25.87 -8.61
N ASP A 135 9.60 27.05 -8.36
CA ASP A 135 10.14 27.51 -7.08
C ASP A 135 9.37 26.86 -5.91
N SER A 136 9.93 25.78 -5.35
CA SER A 136 9.37 25.12 -4.18
C SER A 136 9.93 25.83 -2.97
N GLU A 137 9.21 26.87 -2.56
CA GLU A 137 9.33 27.46 -1.24
C GLU A 137 9.31 26.32 -0.22
N ILE A 138 10.47 26.08 0.40
CA ILE A 138 10.62 25.23 1.57
C ILE A 138 9.92 25.98 2.69
N LEU A 139 8.61 25.83 2.76
CA LEU A 139 7.84 26.20 3.94
C LEU A 139 8.31 25.25 5.03
N ASP A 140 9.22 25.74 5.88
CA ASP A 140 9.57 25.18 7.18
C ASP A 140 8.28 25.03 7.99
N SER A 141 7.55 23.96 7.71
CA SER A 141 6.36 23.58 8.43
C SER A 141 6.85 23.16 9.81
N GLU A 142 6.34 23.80 10.86
CA GLU A 142 6.65 23.48 12.26
C GLU A 142 6.30 22.02 12.65
N ASP A 143 5.75 21.25 11.71
CA ASP A 143 5.64 19.81 11.75
C ASP A 143 7.05 19.19 11.75
N GLY A 144 7.43 18.60 12.88
CA GLY A 144 8.70 17.90 13.04
C GLY A 144 8.96 16.80 11.99
N PRO A 145 10.12 16.14 12.06
CA PRO A 145 10.54 15.14 11.07
C PRO A 145 9.44 14.09 10.83
N THR A 146 9.13 13.85 9.55
CA THR A 146 8.05 12.96 9.13
C THR A 146 8.57 11.79 8.30
N ILE A 147 8.24 10.57 8.69
CA ILE A 147 8.51 9.35 7.93
C ILE A 147 7.23 8.91 7.23
N THR A 148 7.29 8.67 5.92
CA THR A 148 6.16 8.14 5.16
C THR A 148 6.41 6.68 4.79
N VAL A 149 5.47 5.81 5.16
CA VAL A 149 5.53 4.37 4.88
C VAL A 149 4.35 4.00 4.00
N ASN A 150 4.59 3.25 2.92
CA ASN A 150 3.52 2.77 2.04
C ASN A 150 3.52 1.24 1.94
N CYS A 151 2.47 0.63 2.48
CA CYS A 151 2.16 -0.79 2.32
C CYS A 151 1.18 -0.95 1.17
N PHE A 152 1.51 -1.75 0.15
CA PHE A 152 0.62 -1.94 -0.99
C PHE A 152 0.36 -3.40 -1.37
N CYS A 153 -0.83 -3.67 -1.90
CA CYS A 153 -1.21 -4.95 -2.48
C CYS A 153 -2.03 -4.71 -3.76
N HIS A 154 -2.65 -5.73 -4.38
CA HIS A 154 -3.41 -5.52 -5.62
C HIS A 154 -4.55 -4.49 -5.48
N LEU A 155 -5.42 -4.68 -4.49
CA LEU A 155 -6.65 -3.88 -4.33
C LEU A 155 -6.63 -2.94 -3.12
N GLY A 156 -5.60 -2.98 -2.27
CA GLY A 156 -5.48 -2.07 -1.12
C GLY A 156 -6.46 -2.28 0.03
N ARG A 157 -7.32 -3.31 -0.02
CA ARG A 157 -8.41 -3.53 0.96
C ARG A 157 -8.16 -4.63 2.00
N HIS A 158 -7.25 -5.56 1.71
CA HIS A 158 -7.00 -6.75 2.53
C HIS A 158 -5.62 -6.70 3.18
N ARG A 159 -4.62 -7.34 2.56
CA ARG A 159 -3.27 -7.52 3.09
C ARG A 159 -2.61 -6.21 3.53
N SER A 160 -2.51 -5.22 2.63
CA SER A 160 -1.88 -3.92 2.95
C SER A 160 -2.63 -3.16 4.03
N ALA A 161 -3.95 -3.09 3.98
CA ALA A 161 -4.72 -2.40 5.01
C ALA A 161 -4.65 -3.13 6.37
N SER A 162 -4.60 -4.47 6.37
CA SER A 162 -4.44 -5.25 7.61
C SER A 162 -3.07 -5.04 8.23
N MET A 163 -2.01 -4.99 7.40
CA MET A 163 -0.65 -4.67 7.84
C MET A 163 -0.59 -3.30 8.54
N VAL A 164 -1.22 -2.29 7.95
CA VAL A 164 -1.27 -0.93 8.53
C VAL A 164 -2.04 -0.90 9.86
N GLU A 165 -3.16 -1.61 9.95
CA GLU A 165 -3.94 -1.72 11.20
C GLU A 165 -3.16 -2.45 12.30
N GLU A 166 -2.38 -3.48 11.96
CA GLU A 166 -1.56 -4.19 12.95
C GLU A 166 -0.33 -3.38 13.38
N LEU A 167 0.34 -2.66 12.47
CA LEU A 167 1.38 -1.67 12.83
C LEU A 167 0.83 -0.62 13.81
N GLY A 168 -0.43 -0.19 13.61
CA GLY A 168 -1.16 0.69 14.51
C GLY A 168 -1.36 0.18 15.93
N ARG A 169 -1.28 -1.13 16.14
CA ARG A 169 -1.52 -1.79 17.43
C ARG A 169 -0.24 -2.12 18.19
N LEU A 170 0.91 -2.04 17.53
CA LEU A 170 2.20 -2.25 18.17
C LEU A 170 2.49 -1.13 19.18
N LYS A 171 3.43 -1.42 20.09
CA LYS A 171 3.89 -0.44 21.07
C LYS A 171 4.96 0.45 20.43
N TRP A 172 4.67 1.74 20.33
CA TRP A 172 5.60 2.74 19.82
C TRP A 172 6.22 3.56 20.95
N PRO A 173 7.48 3.99 20.82
CA PRO A 173 8.10 5.01 21.66
C PRO A 173 7.24 6.27 21.84
N LYS A 174 7.30 6.90 23.01
CA LYS A 174 6.44 8.05 23.37
C LYS A 174 6.70 9.31 22.54
N ASN A 175 7.86 9.41 21.90
CA ASN A 175 8.25 10.53 21.04
C ASN A 175 7.76 10.37 19.58
N ILE A 176 7.02 9.30 19.28
CA ILE A 176 6.49 8.99 17.95
C ILE A 176 4.97 9.24 17.94
N GLN A 177 4.52 10.02 16.96
CA GLN A 177 3.12 10.19 16.61
C GLN A 177 2.79 9.35 15.39
N LEU A 178 1.82 8.45 15.50
CA LEU A 178 1.44 7.53 14.42
C LEU A 178 0.13 7.96 13.75
N GLU A 179 0.13 8.05 12.43
CA GLU A 179 -1.05 8.34 11.60
C GLU A 179 -1.26 7.25 10.56
N LEU A 180 -2.48 6.72 10.49
CA LEU A 180 -2.83 5.60 9.59
C LEU A 180 -3.83 6.06 8.51
N PHE A 181 -3.54 5.72 7.26
CA PHE A 181 -4.34 6.15 6.11
C PHE A 181 -4.68 4.98 5.19
N HIS A 182 -5.96 4.82 4.85
CA HIS A 182 -6.42 3.74 3.95
C HIS A 182 -6.99 4.30 2.64
N ARG A 183 -6.15 4.43 1.61
CA ARG A 183 -6.52 5.07 0.33
C ARG A 183 -7.74 4.41 -0.33
N ASP A 184 -7.87 3.10 -0.20
CA ASP A 184 -8.89 2.29 -0.88
C ASP A 184 -10.17 2.14 -0.03
N ILE A 185 -10.05 2.03 1.29
CA ILE A 185 -11.20 1.78 2.18
C ILE A 185 -11.99 3.07 2.44
N ASP A 186 -11.31 4.21 2.60
CA ASP A 186 -11.99 5.44 3.04
C ASP A 186 -12.79 6.13 1.93
N LYS A 187 -12.54 5.80 0.66
CA LYS A 187 -13.24 6.38 -0.50
C LYS A 187 -14.64 5.80 -0.71
N ASP A 188 -14.83 4.50 -0.53
CA ASP A 188 -16.11 3.82 -0.76
C ASP A 188 -17.21 4.34 0.18
N ARG A 189 -16.82 4.77 1.38
CA ARG A 189 -17.76 5.30 2.37
C ARG A 189 -18.23 6.73 2.08
N ARG A 190 -17.45 7.53 1.36
CA ARG A 190 -17.83 8.92 1.06
C ARG A 190 -18.91 9.00 -0.02
N LYS A 191 -18.96 8.05 -0.96
CA LYS A 191 -19.96 8.01 -2.03
C LYS A 191 -21.34 7.56 -1.54
N SER A 192 -21.40 6.62 -0.60
CA SER A 192 -22.65 6.04 -0.08
C SER A 192 -23.49 7.01 0.79
N LYS A 193 -22.87 8.05 1.40
CA LYS A 193 -23.63 9.07 2.15
C LYS A 193 -24.37 10.08 1.28
N LYS A 194 -23.95 10.30 0.03
CA LYS A 194 -24.54 11.34 -0.84
C LYS A 194 -25.88 10.93 -1.44
N GLN A 195 -26.21 9.64 -1.49
CA GLN A 195 -27.38 9.13 -2.21
C GLN A 195 -28.66 8.92 -1.36
N ARG A 196 -28.62 9.08 -0.02
CA ARG A 196 -29.78 8.81 0.86
C ARG A 196 -30.70 10.02 1.14
N ARG A 197 -30.55 11.15 0.43
CA ARG A 197 -31.37 12.36 0.69
C ARG A 197 -32.40 12.71 -0.39
N VAL A 198 -32.56 11.92 -1.46
CA VAL A 198 -33.55 12.19 -2.51
C VAL A 198 -34.48 10.99 -2.63
N GLY A 199 -35.68 11.06 -2.05
CA GLY A 199 -36.70 10.02 -2.21
C GLY A 199 -37.48 9.68 -0.95
N LYS A 200 -38.08 10.68 -0.30
CA LYS A 200 -39.14 10.45 0.69
C LYS A 200 -40.30 11.42 0.43
N SER A 201 -40.85 11.39 -0.79
CA SER A 201 -42.19 11.93 -1.02
C SER A 201 -43.21 10.85 -0.67
N SER A 202 -43.74 10.96 0.55
CA SER A 202 -45.16 10.79 0.88
C SER A 202 -46.03 10.07 -0.17
N LYS A 203 -46.26 8.77 0.05
CA LYS A 203 -47.37 8.03 -0.55
C LYS A 203 -48.61 8.29 0.29
N SER A 204 -49.43 9.24 -0.12
CA SER A 204 -50.74 9.51 0.48
C SER A 204 -51.68 8.35 0.16
N PHE A 205 -52.17 7.70 1.22
CA PHE A 205 -53.27 6.75 1.23
C PHE A 205 -54.53 7.55 1.58
N HIS A 206 -55.53 7.55 0.71
CA HIS A 206 -56.91 7.95 1.01
C HIS A 206 -57.80 7.23 -0.01
N ASP A 207 -58.22 6.01 0.32
CA ASP A 207 -59.57 5.67 0.80
C ASP A 207 -60.65 5.95 -0.27
N GLN A 208 -61.12 4.86 -0.91
CA GLN A 208 -62.33 4.84 -1.73
C GLN A 208 -63.38 4.07 -0.93
N GLU A 209 -64.44 4.76 -0.54
CA GLU A 209 -65.66 4.18 0.03
C GLU A 209 -66.59 3.85 -1.15
N GLU A 210 -67.11 2.61 -1.16
CA GLU A 210 -68.03 2.02 -2.14
C GLU A 210 -69.46 2.53 -1.93
N ASP A 211 -70.21 2.71 -3.03
CA ASP A 211 -71.68 2.72 -3.11
C ASP A 211 -72.12 1.75 -4.22
#